data_AF-A0A442X6C9-F1
#
_entry.id   AF-A0A442X6C9-F1
#
_cell.length_a   1.000
_cell.length_b   1.000
_cell.length_c   1.000
_cell.angle_alpha   90.00
_cell.angle_beta   90.00
_cell.angle_gamma   90.00
#
_symmetry.space_group_name_H-M   'P 1'
#
loop_
_entity.id
_entity.type
_entity.pdbx_description
1 polymer ?
#
loop_
_entity_poly.entity_id
_entity_poly.type
_entity_poly.pdbx_seq_one_letter_code
_entity_poly.pdbx_strand_id
1 'polypeptide(L)'
;MPKIIYVDEQPEQRNAMIRAVVLSGYFDEDDIVALEPWPNLADMIAEIDEFHPLALITDFRLAEYMEGISYDGVQLASRYLESRKDFPCFVTTGFAVDAANAASPSVDVNAIFSKKESFDTNPAEDAAKALPFFLRVKLKIDAHQKLITDTEHELWELREKLIHEGLSPVEAERLLDVDGELESMIGNEHKLPENLKQLALKPLTDIVEKAGELLSRLEAIYPDDAGAAGA
;
A
#
# COMPACT_ATOMS: atom_id res chain seq x y z
N MET A 1 6.97 -5.07 -16.40
CA MET A 1 6.17 -4.00 -15.78
C MET A 1 7.12 -3.21 -14.91
N PRO A 2 7.13 -1.87 -15.01
CA PRO A 2 8.08 -1.06 -14.27
C PRO A 2 7.78 -1.13 -12.77
N LYS A 3 8.83 -1.19 -11.96
CA LYS A 3 8.71 -1.21 -10.50
C LYS A 3 8.64 0.20 -9.93
N ILE A 4 9.21 1.19 -10.63
CA ILE A 4 9.37 2.56 -10.15
C ILE A 4 8.84 3.53 -11.21
N ILE A 5 8.02 4.48 -10.79
CA ILE A 5 7.68 5.65 -11.60
C ILE A 5 8.48 6.85 -11.08
N TYR A 6 9.12 7.60 -11.97
CA TYR A 6 9.73 8.89 -11.66
C TYR A 6 8.99 10.02 -12.39
N VAL A 7 8.60 11.08 -11.69
CA VAL A 7 7.92 12.24 -12.29
C VAL A 7 8.78 13.48 -12.13
N ASP A 8 9.15 14.09 -13.25
CA ASP A 8 9.92 15.34 -13.31
C ASP A 8 9.69 16.02 -14.66
N GLU A 9 9.55 17.34 -14.64
CA GLU A 9 9.31 18.19 -15.81
C GLU A 9 10.52 18.28 -16.74
N GLN A 10 11.74 18.11 -16.22
CA GLN A 10 12.97 18.24 -16.99
C GLN A 10 13.42 16.90 -17.59
N PRO A 11 13.57 16.80 -18.92
CA PRO A 11 14.04 15.57 -19.56
C PRO A 11 15.47 15.18 -19.13
N GLU A 12 16.29 16.15 -18.76
CA GLU A 12 17.65 15.95 -18.26
C GLU A 12 17.66 15.23 -16.91
N GLN A 13 16.75 15.61 -16.01
CA GLN A 13 16.57 14.96 -14.70
C GLN A 13 15.98 13.57 -14.87
N ARG A 14 14.98 13.40 -15.74
CA ARG A 14 14.42 12.08 -16.09
C ARG A 14 15.50 11.12 -16.57
N ASN A 15 16.34 11.56 -17.51
CA ASN A 15 17.47 10.76 -18.01
C ASN A 15 18.55 10.52 -16.96
N ALA A 16 18.82 11.49 -16.08
CA ALA A 16 19.74 11.32 -14.96
C ALA A 16 19.22 10.27 -13.97
N MET A 17 17.92 10.25 -13.68
CA MET A 17 17.31 9.28 -12.77
C MET A 17 17.39 7.86 -13.32
N ILE A 18 17.03 7.66 -14.59
CA ILE A 18 17.14 6.35 -15.25
C ILE A 18 18.59 5.83 -15.15
N ARG A 19 19.58 6.68 -15.45
CA ARG A 19 21.00 6.32 -15.31
C ARG A 19 21.37 5.98 -13.86
N ALA A 20 20.94 6.79 -12.90
CA ALA A 20 21.24 6.57 -11.48
C ALA A 20 20.65 5.24 -10.96
N VAL A 21 19.44 4.89 -11.41
CA VAL A 21 18.76 3.63 -11.09
C VAL A 21 19.54 2.44 -11.62
N VAL A 22 19.92 2.47 -12.90
CA VAL A 22 20.71 1.38 -13.52
C VAL A 22 22.09 1.27 -12.86
N LEU A 23 22.75 2.39 -12.60
CA LEU A 23 24.06 2.42 -11.94
C LEU A 23 24.01 1.96 -10.47
N SER A 24 22.85 2.04 -9.83
CA SER A 24 22.67 1.59 -8.45
C SER A 24 22.85 0.07 -8.28
N GLY A 25 22.64 -0.70 -9.36
CA GLY A 25 22.70 -2.16 -9.34
C GLY A 25 21.55 -2.86 -8.59
N TYR A 26 20.56 -2.11 -8.10
CA TYR A 26 19.37 -2.66 -7.43
C TYR A 26 18.18 -2.92 -8.35
N PHE A 27 18.16 -2.23 -9.48
CA PHE A 27 17.07 -2.16 -10.46
C PHE A 27 17.64 -2.08 -11.87
N ASP A 28 16.89 -2.58 -12.84
CA ASP A 28 17.25 -2.53 -14.26
C ASP A 28 16.60 -1.33 -14.97
N GLU A 29 16.96 -1.08 -16.24
CA GLU A 29 16.37 0.02 -17.04
C GLU A 29 14.86 -0.18 -17.22
N ASP A 30 14.41 -1.43 -17.39
CA ASP A 30 13.00 -1.80 -17.51
C ASP A 30 12.21 -1.65 -16.19
N ASP A 31 12.90 -1.50 -15.06
CA ASP A 31 12.27 -1.33 -13.75
C ASP A 31 11.86 0.13 -13.46
N ILE A 32 12.29 1.10 -14.28
CA ILE A 32 11.93 2.50 -14.12
C ILE A 32 11.24 3.07 -15.36
N VAL A 33 10.15 3.80 -15.14
CA VAL A 33 9.55 4.68 -16.15
C VAL A 33 9.59 6.11 -15.65
N ALA A 34 10.20 7.00 -16.44
CA ALA A 34 10.21 8.42 -16.16
C ALA A 34 9.12 9.13 -16.97
N LEU A 35 8.15 9.71 -16.28
CA LEU A 35 7.01 10.41 -16.86
C LEU A 35 7.18 11.92 -16.76
N GLU A 36 6.61 12.61 -17.73
CA GLU A 36 6.45 14.06 -17.70
C GLU A 36 5.14 14.39 -16.97
N PRO A 37 5.13 15.36 -16.03
CA PRO A 37 3.94 15.68 -15.27
C PRO A 37 2.82 16.22 -16.17
N TRP A 38 1.62 15.68 -16.02
CA TRP A 38 0.43 16.23 -16.66
C TRP A 38 0.00 17.55 -16.02
N PRO A 39 -0.67 18.47 -16.75
CA PRO A 39 -1.18 19.71 -16.15
C PRO A 39 -2.17 19.48 -15.00
N ASN A 40 -2.92 18.38 -15.06
CA ASN A 40 -3.94 18.01 -14.09
C ASN A 40 -3.48 16.82 -13.25
N LEU A 41 -3.52 16.99 -11.94
CA LEU A 41 -3.14 15.99 -10.95
C LEU A 41 -3.92 14.67 -11.12
N ALA A 42 -5.21 14.75 -11.45
CA ALA A 42 -6.03 13.55 -11.62
C ALA A 42 -5.59 12.72 -12.84
N ASP A 43 -5.24 13.38 -13.93
CA ASP A 43 -4.78 12.73 -15.16
C ASP A 43 -3.39 12.10 -14.95
N MET A 44 -2.51 12.78 -14.20
CA MET A 44 -1.22 12.24 -13.78
C MET A 44 -1.38 10.95 -12.96
N ILE A 45 -2.30 10.94 -11.99
CA ILE A 45 -2.54 9.74 -11.16
C ILE A 45 -3.07 8.59 -12.00
N ALA A 46 -4.01 8.86 -12.91
CA ALA A 46 -4.54 7.84 -13.80
C ALA A 46 -3.45 7.21 -14.67
N GLU A 47 -2.54 8.03 -15.23
CA GLU A 47 -1.40 7.52 -15.99
C GLU A 47 -0.45 6.68 -15.12
N ILE A 48 -0.14 7.14 -13.91
CA ILE A 48 0.69 6.37 -12.96
C ILE A 48 0.06 4.99 -12.69
N ASP A 49 -1.25 4.94 -12.51
CA ASP A 49 -1.98 3.72 -12.20
C ASP A 49 -1.97 2.69 -13.33
N GLU A 50 -1.94 3.12 -14.60
CA GLU A 50 -1.84 2.22 -15.76
C GLU A 50 -0.56 1.37 -15.75
N PHE A 51 0.52 1.86 -15.14
CA PHE A 51 1.78 1.14 -15.06
C PHE A 51 1.87 0.15 -13.90
N HIS A 52 0.92 0.19 -12.96
CA HIS A 52 0.94 -0.60 -11.72
C HIS A 52 2.30 -0.55 -10.98
N PRO A 53 2.80 0.64 -10.63
CA PRO A 53 4.12 0.77 -10.01
C PRO A 53 4.15 0.17 -8.60
N LEU A 54 5.35 -0.20 -8.16
CA LEU A 54 5.64 -0.60 -6.78
C LEU A 54 6.18 0.56 -5.93
N ALA A 55 6.70 1.60 -6.56
CA ALA A 55 7.12 2.84 -5.93
C ALA A 55 6.90 4.05 -6.83
N LEU A 56 6.64 5.19 -6.20
CA LEU A 56 6.50 6.49 -6.85
C LEU A 56 7.61 7.42 -6.34
N ILE A 57 8.34 8.04 -7.25
CA ILE A 57 9.34 9.06 -6.96
C ILE A 57 8.95 10.32 -7.74
N THR A 58 8.88 11.47 -7.08
CA THR A 58 8.49 12.74 -7.71
C THR A 58 9.46 13.85 -7.33
N ASP A 59 9.74 14.75 -8.26
CA ASP A 59 10.39 16.01 -7.88
C ASP A 59 9.43 16.91 -7.11
N PHE A 60 9.95 17.69 -6.16
CA PHE A 60 9.16 18.65 -5.39
C PHE A 60 8.62 19.79 -6.28
N ARG A 61 9.39 20.28 -7.25
CA ARG A 61 9.10 21.52 -7.99
C ARG A 61 8.61 21.27 -9.42
N LEU A 62 7.58 20.44 -9.56
CA LEU A 62 6.98 20.11 -10.86
C LEU A 62 6.50 21.33 -11.66
N ALA A 63 6.10 22.41 -11.00
CA ALA A 63 5.61 23.64 -11.64
C ALA A 63 6.71 24.66 -12.01
N GLU A 64 7.99 24.40 -11.72
CA GLU A 64 9.05 25.41 -11.88
C GLU A 64 9.43 25.66 -13.35
N TYR A 65 9.36 24.62 -14.19
CA TYR A 65 9.77 24.72 -15.60
C TYR A 65 8.64 24.46 -16.61
N MET A 66 7.42 24.17 -16.14
CA MET A 66 6.27 23.95 -17.00
C MET A 66 5.09 24.83 -16.59
N GLU A 67 4.68 25.73 -17.48
CA GLU A 67 3.50 26.58 -17.26
C GLU A 67 2.23 25.73 -17.39
N GLY A 68 1.36 25.76 -16.37
CA GLY A 68 0.08 25.05 -16.36
C GLY A 68 -0.04 23.93 -15.34
N ILE A 69 1.05 23.56 -14.67
CA ILE A 69 1.01 22.64 -13.52
C ILE A 69 0.65 23.43 -12.27
N SER A 70 -0.46 23.06 -11.64
CA SER A 70 -0.95 23.72 -10.42
C SER A 70 -0.62 22.97 -9.14
N TYR A 71 0.19 21.90 -9.22
CA TYR A 71 0.51 21.04 -8.10
C TYR A 71 2.02 20.84 -7.91
N ASP A 72 2.41 20.51 -6.68
CA ASP A 72 3.79 20.16 -6.32
C ASP A 72 3.96 18.64 -6.14
N GLY A 73 5.20 18.18 -6.00
CA GLY A 73 5.48 16.76 -5.79
C GLY A 73 4.91 16.20 -4.48
N VAL A 74 4.80 17.02 -3.44
CA VAL A 74 4.23 16.57 -2.16
C VAL A 74 2.72 16.35 -2.29
N GLN A 75 2.03 17.20 -3.05
CA GLN A 75 0.62 17.08 -3.36
C GLN A 75 0.35 15.84 -4.22
N LEU A 76 1.20 15.56 -5.21
CA LEU A 76 1.14 14.31 -5.98
C LEU A 76 1.30 13.08 -5.07
N ALA A 77 2.35 13.06 -4.25
CA ALA A 77 2.60 11.96 -3.32
C ALA A 77 1.48 11.79 -2.30
N SER A 78 0.98 12.90 -1.73
CA SER A 78 -0.12 12.89 -0.75
C SER A 78 -1.39 12.34 -1.36
N ARG A 79 -1.77 12.81 -2.56
CA ARG A 79 -2.99 12.38 -3.24
C ARG A 79 -2.94 10.91 -3.66
N TYR A 80 -1.75 10.40 -3.97
CA TYR A 80 -1.52 8.99 -4.26
C TYR A 80 -1.57 8.12 -2.99
N LEU A 81 -1.02 8.59 -1.87
CA LEU A 81 -1.10 7.93 -0.56
C LEU A 81 -2.51 7.91 0.03
N GLU A 82 -3.34 8.91 -0.29
CA GLU A 82 -4.76 8.91 0.05
C GLU A 82 -5.52 7.76 -0.63
N SER A 83 -5.13 7.38 -1.85
CA SER A 83 -5.70 6.23 -2.56
C SER A 83 -5.09 4.88 -2.18
N ARG A 84 -3.80 4.86 -1.81
CA ARG A 84 -3.04 3.66 -1.47
C ARG A 84 -2.22 3.89 -0.21
N LYS A 85 -2.75 3.43 0.91
CA LYS A 85 -2.10 3.59 2.21
C LYS A 85 -0.78 2.81 2.24
N ASP A 86 0.23 3.38 2.89
CA ASP A 86 1.55 2.78 3.08
C ASP A 86 2.34 2.48 1.79
N PHE A 87 1.87 2.97 0.64
CA PHE A 87 2.54 2.82 -0.64
C PHE A 87 3.93 3.50 -0.63
N PRO A 88 4.98 2.87 -1.21
CA PRO A 88 6.31 3.47 -1.27
C PRO A 88 6.36 4.74 -2.15
N CYS A 89 6.13 5.91 -1.54
CA CYS A 89 6.26 7.22 -2.16
C CYS A 89 7.52 7.94 -1.69
N PHE A 90 8.20 8.64 -2.60
CA PHE A 90 9.41 9.41 -2.35
C PHE A 90 9.34 10.76 -3.07
N VAL A 91 9.82 11.82 -2.42
CA VAL A 91 9.92 13.16 -3.01
C VAL A 91 11.39 13.56 -3.05
N THR A 92 11.92 13.85 -4.24
CA THR A 92 13.28 14.38 -4.41
C THR A 92 13.23 15.90 -4.51
N THR A 93 14.19 16.60 -3.93
CA THR A 93 14.22 18.08 -3.95
C THR A 93 15.64 18.65 -3.93
N GLY A 94 15.86 19.76 -4.61
CA GLY A 94 17.08 20.57 -4.42
C GLY A 94 17.13 21.31 -3.07
N PHE A 95 15.98 21.43 -2.40
CA PHE A 95 15.76 22.22 -1.18
C PHE A 95 15.04 21.36 -0.13
N ALA A 96 15.79 20.52 0.59
CA ALA A 96 15.25 19.57 1.58
C ALA A 96 14.40 20.24 2.68
N VAL A 97 14.76 21.46 3.08
CA VAL A 97 14.05 22.21 4.14
C VAL A 97 12.67 22.67 3.68
N ASP A 98 12.54 23.13 2.43
CA ASP A 98 11.26 23.63 1.90
C ASP A 98 10.28 22.48 1.66
N ALA A 99 10.77 21.35 1.15
CA ALA A 99 9.95 20.16 0.97
C ALA A 99 9.51 19.57 2.33
N ALA A 100 10.39 19.54 3.33
CA ALA A 100 10.04 19.07 4.68
C ALA A 100 8.97 19.96 5.35
N ASN A 101 8.97 21.26 5.08
CA ASN A 101 7.93 22.18 5.56
C ASN A 101 6.61 22.06 4.79
N ALA A 102 6.68 21.67 3.51
CA ALA A 102 5.50 21.39 2.70
C ALA A 102 4.92 19.98 2.95
N ALA A 103 5.67 19.11 3.63
CA ALA A 103 5.26 17.76 4.00
C ALA A 103 3.92 17.81 4.74
N SER A 104 2.90 17.24 4.11
CA SER A 104 1.61 17.02 4.73
C SER A 104 1.70 15.84 5.72
N PRO A 105 0.79 15.72 6.71
CA PRO A 105 0.79 14.57 7.63
C PRO A 105 0.73 13.21 6.91
N SER A 106 0.27 13.19 5.65
CA SER A 106 0.22 12.02 4.77
C SER A 106 1.59 11.60 4.21
N VAL A 107 2.55 12.53 4.04
CA VAL A 107 3.88 12.24 3.49
C VAL A 107 4.90 12.29 4.60
N ASP A 108 5.49 11.12 4.92
CA ASP A 108 6.54 11.03 5.93
C ASP A 108 7.75 11.91 5.51
N VAL A 109 8.29 12.69 6.44
CA VAL A 109 9.51 13.48 6.22
C VAL A 109 10.68 12.58 5.79
N ASN A 110 10.69 11.31 6.21
CA ASN A 110 11.68 10.32 5.78
C ASN A 110 11.55 9.90 4.31
N ALA A 111 10.45 10.28 3.64
CA ALA A 111 10.24 10.09 2.20
C ALA A 111 10.82 11.24 1.37
N ILE A 112 11.31 12.31 1.99
CA ILE A 112 11.84 13.50 1.31
C ILE A 112 13.37 13.43 1.27
N PHE A 113 13.92 13.50 0.06
CA PHE A 113 15.35 13.32 -0.21
C PHE A 113 15.93 14.48 -0.98
N SER A 114 17.20 14.79 -0.72
CA SER A 114 17.88 15.80 -1.52
C SER A 114 18.33 15.21 -2.87
N LYS A 115 18.23 15.99 -3.97
CA LYS A 115 18.70 15.56 -5.30
C LYS A 115 20.17 15.09 -5.29
N LYS A 116 21.00 15.68 -4.42
CA LYS A 116 22.40 15.26 -4.25
C LYS A 116 22.54 13.83 -3.72
N GLU A 117 21.63 13.38 -2.86
CA GLU A 117 21.63 12.01 -2.32
C GLU A 117 21.03 10.98 -3.29
N SER A 118 20.18 11.43 -4.22
CA SER A 118 19.51 10.56 -5.20
C SER A 118 20.32 10.36 -6.49
N PHE A 119 21.11 11.36 -6.91
CA PHE A 119 21.83 11.32 -8.19
C PHE A 119 23.34 11.10 -8.07
N ASP A 120 23.96 11.33 -6.91
CA ASP A 120 25.41 11.21 -6.78
C ASP A 120 25.83 9.77 -6.51
N THR A 121 26.34 9.11 -7.54
CA THR A 121 26.88 7.74 -7.49
C THR A 121 28.35 7.67 -7.08
N ASN A 122 28.98 8.77 -6.62
CA ASN A 122 30.35 8.72 -6.10
C ASN A 122 30.39 8.34 -4.61
N PRO A 123 30.90 7.14 -4.24
CA PRO A 123 31.10 6.75 -2.85
C PRO A 123 32.41 7.32 -2.30
N ALA A 124 32.62 8.63 -2.49
CA ALA A 124 33.81 9.30 -1.98
C ALA A 124 33.42 10.27 -0.86
N GLU A 125 33.76 9.84 0.37
CA GLU A 125 34.03 10.64 1.58
C GLU A 125 32.95 10.72 2.69
N ASP A 126 31.66 10.47 2.44
CA ASP A 126 30.63 10.47 3.52
C ASP A 126 29.88 9.12 3.71
N ALA A 127 30.55 8.01 3.39
CA ALA A 127 30.00 6.64 3.32
C ALA A 127 29.59 5.99 4.67
N ALA A 128 29.53 6.72 5.79
CA ALA A 128 29.33 6.14 7.12
C ALA A 128 27.92 6.33 7.71
N LYS A 129 27.01 7.11 7.10
CA LYS A 129 25.72 7.44 7.74
C LYS A 129 24.44 7.36 6.89
N ALA A 130 24.51 7.24 5.56
CA ALA A 130 23.32 7.14 4.72
C ALA A 130 23.34 5.86 3.88
N LEU A 131 22.38 4.95 4.10
CA LEU A 131 22.05 3.90 3.15
C LEU A 131 21.80 4.53 1.77
N PRO A 132 22.35 3.98 0.66
CA PRO A 132 22.09 4.47 -0.69
C PRO A 132 20.59 4.65 -0.95
N PHE A 133 20.19 5.76 -1.57
CA PHE A 133 18.77 6.09 -1.81
C PHE A 133 18.00 4.92 -2.45
N PHE A 134 18.53 4.32 -3.50
CA PHE A 134 17.91 3.17 -4.18
C PHE A 134 17.82 1.90 -3.32
N LEU A 135 18.77 1.69 -2.38
CA LEU A 135 18.65 0.61 -1.41
C LEU A 135 17.47 0.84 -0.47
N ARG A 136 17.22 2.09 -0.05
CA ARG A 136 16.05 2.43 0.77
C ARG A 136 14.75 2.25 0.01
N VAL A 137 14.71 2.68 -1.25
CA VAL A 137 13.56 2.46 -2.15
C VAL A 137 13.26 0.97 -2.23
N LYS A 138 14.28 0.15 -2.51
CA LYS A 138 14.16 -1.32 -2.53
C LYS A 138 13.62 -1.88 -1.22
N LEU A 139 14.22 -1.53 -0.08
CA LEU A 139 13.79 -2.03 1.22
C LEU A 139 12.33 -1.64 1.55
N LYS A 140 11.89 -0.45 1.13
CA LYS A 140 10.51 -0.02 1.30
C LYS A 140 9.53 -0.77 0.39
N ILE A 141 9.92 -1.04 -0.86
CA ILE A 141 9.15 -1.92 -1.76
C ILE A 141 9.03 -3.31 -1.15
N ASP A 142 10.14 -3.90 -0.74
CA ASP A 142 10.17 -5.24 -0.14
C ASP A 142 9.32 -5.31 1.14
N ALA A 143 9.42 -4.28 2.00
CA ALA A 143 8.62 -4.20 3.22
C ALA A 143 7.11 -4.08 2.94
N HIS A 144 6.72 -3.27 1.95
CA HIS A 144 5.32 -3.12 1.54
C HIS A 144 4.76 -4.40 0.93
N GLN A 145 5.51 -5.07 0.06
CA GLN A 145 5.12 -6.36 -0.50
C GLN A 145 4.99 -7.44 0.57
N LYS A 146 5.92 -7.45 1.53
CA LYS A 146 5.84 -8.37 2.66
C LYS A 146 4.61 -8.08 3.52
N LEU A 147 4.31 -6.82 3.79
CA LEU A 147 3.10 -6.43 4.53
C LEU A 147 1.84 -6.95 3.82
N ILE A 148 1.72 -6.73 2.52
CA ILE A 148 0.60 -7.27 1.72
C ILE A 148 0.53 -8.80 1.85
N THR A 149 1.66 -9.49 1.66
CA THR A 149 1.69 -10.96 1.73
C THR A 149 1.30 -11.48 3.12
N ASP A 150 1.79 -10.84 4.18
CA ASP A 150 1.50 -11.22 5.57
C ASP A 150 0.00 -10.98 5.87
N THR A 151 -0.56 -9.85 5.42
CA THR A 151 -1.99 -9.53 5.58
C THR A 151 -2.88 -10.45 4.73
N GLU A 152 -2.48 -10.81 3.51
CA GLU A 152 -3.16 -11.80 2.67
C GLU A 152 -3.16 -13.19 3.32
N HIS A 153 -2.04 -13.59 3.92
CA HIS A 153 -1.93 -14.84 4.64
C HIS A 153 -2.84 -14.87 5.87
N GLU A 154 -2.87 -13.79 6.66
CA GLU A 154 -3.78 -13.65 7.79
C GLU A 154 -5.25 -13.74 7.34
N LEU A 155 -5.61 -13.08 6.25
CA LEU A 155 -6.96 -13.15 5.68
C LEU A 155 -7.31 -14.59 5.26
N TRP A 156 -6.36 -15.29 4.62
CA TRP A 156 -6.54 -16.67 4.22
C TRP A 156 -6.78 -17.60 5.42
N GLU A 157 -5.95 -17.49 6.47
CA GLU A 157 -6.09 -18.28 7.70
C GLU A 157 -7.45 -18.05 8.37
N LEU A 158 -7.90 -16.79 8.45
CA LEU A 158 -9.21 -16.45 9.02
C LEU A 158 -10.36 -16.99 8.16
N ARG A 159 -10.22 -16.98 6.83
CA ARG A 159 -11.21 -17.58 5.91
C ARG A 159 -11.25 -19.10 6.01
N GLU A 160 -10.11 -19.79 6.14
CA GLU A 160 -10.11 -21.24 6.33
C GLU A 160 -10.75 -21.62 7.66
N LYS A 161 -10.46 -20.88 8.74
CA LYS A 161 -11.14 -21.07 10.03
C LYS A 161 -12.65 -20.89 9.94
N LEU A 162 -13.13 -19.92 9.14
CA LEU A 162 -14.57 -19.73 8.90
C LEU A 162 -15.24 -20.99 8.37
N ILE A 163 -14.57 -21.68 7.46
CA ILE A 163 -15.12 -22.83 6.75
C ILE A 163 -15.10 -24.08 7.63
N HIS A 164 -14.06 -24.26 8.45
CA HIS A 164 -13.83 -25.51 9.18
C HIS A 164 -14.31 -25.50 10.64
N GLU A 165 -14.15 -24.38 11.35
CA GLU A 165 -14.35 -24.32 12.80
C GLU A 165 -15.38 -23.24 13.21
N GLY A 166 -15.66 -22.29 12.32
CA GLY A 166 -16.41 -21.06 12.61
C GLY A 166 -15.53 -19.99 13.28
N LEU A 167 -15.87 -18.70 13.12
CA LEU A 167 -15.14 -17.62 13.80
C LEU A 167 -15.83 -17.21 15.09
N SER A 168 -15.02 -16.90 16.10
CA SER A 168 -15.50 -16.10 17.22
C SER A 168 -15.84 -14.67 16.77
N PRO A 169 -16.67 -13.92 17.53
CA PRO A 169 -16.99 -12.52 17.21
C PRO A 169 -15.75 -11.62 17.05
N VAL A 170 -14.69 -11.88 17.82
CA VAL A 170 -13.43 -11.12 17.76
C VAL A 170 -12.66 -11.43 16.48
N GLU A 171 -12.63 -12.70 16.07
CA GLU A 171 -11.95 -13.08 14.83
C GLU A 171 -12.75 -12.62 13.59
N ALA A 172 -14.08 -12.56 13.67
CA ALA A 172 -14.92 -12.01 12.61
C ALA A 172 -14.72 -10.49 12.43
N GLU A 173 -14.54 -9.75 13.53
CA GLU A 173 -14.13 -8.33 13.49
C GLU A 173 -12.73 -8.19 12.88
N ARG A 174 -11.77 -9.02 13.31
CA ARG A 174 -10.41 -9.01 12.73
C ARG A 174 -10.42 -9.35 11.23
N LEU A 175 -11.27 -10.27 10.78
CA LEU A 175 -11.42 -10.58 9.36
C LEU A 175 -11.87 -9.35 8.55
N LEU A 176 -12.80 -8.56 9.09
CA LEU A 176 -13.24 -7.32 8.46
C LEU A 176 -12.13 -6.26 8.44
N ASP A 177 -11.38 -6.14 9.53
CA ASP A 177 -10.26 -5.21 9.63
C ASP A 177 -9.17 -5.54 8.61
N VAL A 178 -8.73 -6.80 8.56
CA VAL A 178 -7.69 -7.29 7.65
C VAL A 178 -8.11 -7.12 6.19
N ASP A 179 -9.37 -7.39 5.86
CA ASP A 179 -9.92 -7.17 4.52
C ASP A 179 -9.95 -5.67 4.18
N GLY A 180 -10.30 -4.79 5.13
CA GLY A 180 -10.24 -3.34 4.96
C GLY A 180 -8.83 -2.77 4.86
N GLU A 181 -7.87 -3.35 5.58
CA GLU A 181 -6.43 -3.02 5.51
C GLU A 181 -5.90 -3.35 4.10
N LEU A 182 -6.14 -4.56 3.59
CA LEU A 182 -5.74 -4.97 2.25
C LEU A 182 -6.34 -4.10 1.15
N GLU A 183 -7.64 -3.82 1.22
CA GLU A 183 -8.29 -2.91 0.26
C GLU A 183 -7.65 -1.52 0.27
N SER A 184 -7.28 -1.02 1.45
CA SER A 184 -6.66 0.31 1.58
C SER A 184 -5.22 0.33 1.05
N MET A 185 -4.50 -0.79 1.06
CA MET A 185 -3.14 -0.93 0.51
C MET A 185 -3.15 -1.10 -1.01
N ILE A 186 -4.09 -1.88 -1.55
CA ILE A 186 -4.19 -2.16 -3.00
C ILE A 186 -4.80 -0.98 -3.76
N GLY A 187 -5.81 -0.33 -3.17
CA GLY A 187 -6.44 0.85 -3.74
C GLY A 187 -7.90 1.00 -3.32
N ASN A 188 -8.27 2.22 -2.95
CA ASN A 188 -9.63 2.54 -2.50
C ASN A 188 -10.72 2.35 -3.58
N GLU A 189 -10.38 2.19 -4.85
CA GLU A 189 -11.34 2.07 -5.97
C GLU A 189 -12.24 0.82 -5.88
N HIS A 190 -11.83 -0.19 -5.10
CA HIS A 190 -12.59 -1.41 -4.88
C HIS A 190 -13.04 -1.60 -3.43
N LYS A 191 -12.86 -0.57 -2.59
CA LYS A 191 -13.18 -0.64 -1.16
C LYS A 191 -14.68 -0.86 -0.95
N LEU A 192 -15.05 -2.05 -0.50
CA LEU A 192 -16.44 -2.32 -0.15
C LEU A 192 -16.78 -1.59 1.16
N PRO A 193 -17.90 -0.85 1.22
CA PRO A 193 -18.33 -0.20 2.47
C PRO A 193 -18.41 -1.21 3.60
N GLU A 194 -17.75 -0.91 4.73
CA GLU A 194 -17.68 -1.77 5.91
C GLU A 194 -19.07 -2.23 6.39
N ASN A 195 -20.04 -1.31 6.30
CA ASN A 195 -21.45 -1.55 6.62
C ASN A 195 -22.07 -2.68 5.78
N LEU A 196 -21.69 -2.81 4.50
CA LEU A 196 -22.16 -3.87 3.61
C LEU A 196 -21.48 -5.20 3.93
N LYS A 197 -20.20 -5.18 4.29
CA LYS A 197 -19.47 -6.38 4.74
C LYS A 197 -20.06 -6.92 6.05
N GLN A 198 -20.36 -6.05 7.00
CA GLN A 198 -21.05 -6.42 8.25
C GLN A 198 -22.47 -6.94 8.00
N LEU A 199 -23.21 -6.36 7.03
CA LEU A 199 -24.54 -6.83 6.66
C LEU A 199 -24.52 -8.21 6.00
N ALA A 200 -23.46 -8.57 5.28
CA ALA A 200 -23.31 -9.89 4.68
C ALA A 200 -23.00 -10.98 5.73
N LEU A 201 -22.31 -10.61 6.81
CA LEU A 201 -21.97 -11.53 7.91
C LEU A 201 -23.14 -11.78 8.87
N LYS A 202 -24.00 -10.78 9.12
CA LYS A 202 -25.15 -10.90 10.05
C LYS A 202 -26.10 -12.08 9.79
N PRO A 203 -26.55 -12.34 8.54
CA PRO A 203 -27.42 -13.48 8.25
C PRO A 203 -26.76 -14.82 8.56
N LEU A 204 -25.44 -14.93 8.37
CA LEU A 204 -24.68 -16.16 8.64
C LEU A 204 -24.59 -16.42 10.15
N THR A 205 -24.28 -15.40 10.95
CA THR A 205 -24.30 -15.52 12.41
C THR A 205 -25.70 -15.82 12.95
N ASP A 206 -26.74 -15.16 12.43
CA ASP A 206 -28.13 -15.42 12.83
C ASP A 206 -28.57 -16.86 12.50
N ILE A 207 -28.11 -17.42 11.38
CA ILE A 207 -28.41 -18.81 10.99
C ILE A 207 -27.69 -19.78 11.93
N VAL A 208 -26.43 -19.52 12.27
CA VAL A 208 -25.65 -20.34 13.19
C VAL A 208 -26.24 -20.30 14.60
N GLU A 209 -26.63 -19.13 15.11
CA GLU A 209 -27.31 -19.01 16.41
C GLU A 209 -28.64 -19.77 16.43
N LYS A 210 -29.47 -19.63 15.39
CA LYS A 210 -30.74 -20.36 15.30
C LYS A 210 -30.56 -21.86 15.17
N ALA A 211 -29.53 -22.31 14.45
CA ALA A 211 -29.17 -23.72 14.39
C ALA A 211 -28.73 -24.26 15.75
N GLY A 212 -27.93 -23.48 16.50
CA GLY A 212 -27.55 -23.78 17.88
C GLY A 212 -28.75 -23.87 18.83
N GLU A 213 -29.66 -22.89 18.79
CA GLU A 213 -30.90 -22.94 19.59
C GLU A 213 -31.77 -24.15 19.25
N LEU A 214 -31.86 -24.53 17.97
CA LEU A 214 -32.60 -25.72 17.55
C LEU A 214 -31.96 -27.00 18.09
N LEU A 215 -30.63 -27.12 18.03
CA LEU A 215 -29.88 -28.25 18.59
C LEU A 215 -30.07 -28.35 20.11
N SER A 216 -29.91 -27.25 20.85
CA SER A 216 -30.12 -27.24 22.30
C SER A 216 -31.57 -27.58 22.69
N ARG A 217 -32.56 -27.16 21.88
CA ARG A 217 -33.94 -27.58 22.08
C ARG A 217 -34.15 -29.05 21.77
N LEU A 218 -33.48 -29.60 20.75
CA LEU A 218 -33.57 -31.01 20.40
C LEU A 218 -32.97 -31.89 21.50
N GLU A 219 -31.81 -31.52 22.05
CA GLU A 219 -31.14 -32.19 23.17
C GLU A 219 -31.96 -32.10 24.47
N ALA A 220 -32.66 -30.98 24.70
CA ALA A 220 -33.57 -30.85 25.83
C ALA A 220 -34.85 -31.70 25.70
N ILE A 221 -35.27 -32.03 24.47
CA ILE A 221 -36.45 -32.86 24.19
C ILE A 221 -36.07 -34.35 24.13
N TYR A 222 -34.86 -34.68 23.69
CA TYR A 222 -34.30 -36.03 23.65
C TYR A 222 -32.96 -36.09 24.40
N PRO A 223 -32.97 -36.06 25.75
CA PRO A 223 -31.79 -36.41 26.52
C PRO A 223 -31.49 -37.88 26.27
N ASP A 224 -30.26 -38.19 25.82
CA ASP A 224 -29.78 -39.52 25.43
C ASP A 224 -30.53 -40.72 26.04
N ASP A 225 -31.28 -41.43 25.19
CA ASP A 225 -31.74 -42.80 25.42
C ASP A 225 -30.64 -43.81 25.05
N ALA A 226 -29.38 -43.50 25.42
CA ALA A 226 -28.20 -44.32 25.16
C ALA A 226 -27.60 -44.82 26.48
N GLY A 227 -28.30 -45.72 27.17
CA GLY A 227 -27.74 -46.37 28.36
C GLY A 227 -28.60 -47.34 29.16
N ALA A 228 -29.81 -47.73 28.70
CA ALA A 228 -30.64 -48.70 29.41
C ALA A 228 -31.25 -49.76 28.47
N ALA A 229 -30.41 -50.55 27.80
CA ALA A 229 -30.80 -51.89 27.32
C ALA A 229 -29.57 -52.76 27.04
N GLY A 230 -29.30 -53.74 27.90
CA GLY A 230 -28.33 -54.80 27.61
C GLY A 230 -27.61 -55.39 28.84
N ALA A 231 -28.39 -55.87 29.81
CA ALA A 231 -27.97 -56.97 30.68
C ALA A 231 -28.19 -58.32 29.96
#